data_AF-A0A7C9CS21-F1
#
_entry.id   AF-A0A7C9CS21-F1
#
_cell.length_a   1.000
_cell.length_b   1.000
_cell.length_c   1.000
_cell.angle_alpha   90.00
_cell.angle_beta   90.00
_cell.angle_gamma   90.00
#
_symmetry.space_group_name_H-M   'P 1'
#
loop_
_entity.id
_entity.type
_entity.pdbx_description
1 polymer ?
#
loop_
_entity_poly.entity_id
_entity_poly.type
_entity_poly.pdbx_seq_one_letter_code
_entity_poly.pdbx_strand_id
1 'polypeptide(L)'
;KTTLAMEIGKKAKDEGLFDNVVLTVASPAPNIRRIQGILSDLLGLAFKGTSEADRAMELSEKLKKEGRVMIILDDVWDKLDFADIGIPSRADHKGCRVVLTTRRAQVCDDMCCQRMFHLNVLDDNEALYLFSKHARISVCG
;
A
#
# COMPACT_ATOMS: atom_id res chain seq x y z
N LYS A 1 -9.44 -7.15 -3.55
CA LYS A 1 -8.05 -6.86 -3.11
C LYS A 1 -7.96 -5.48 -2.46
N THR A 2 -8.25 -4.40 -3.18
CA THR A 2 -8.25 -3.02 -2.67
C THR A 2 -9.01 -2.85 -1.35
N THR A 3 -10.28 -3.30 -1.28
CA THR A 3 -11.10 -3.20 -0.06
C THR A 3 -10.42 -3.84 1.15
N LEU A 4 -9.87 -5.05 0.99
CA LEU A 4 -9.18 -5.74 2.08
C LEU A 4 -7.90 -4.99 2.49
N ALA A 5 -7.12 -4.48 1.54
CA ALA A 5 -5.93 -3.69 1.85
C ALA A 5 -6.27 -2.41 2.62
N MET A 6 -7.34 -1.72 2.24
CA MET A 6 -7.87 -0.55 2.97
C MET A 6 -8.28 -0.91 4.39
N GLU A 7 -9.04 -1.99 4.58
CA GLU A 7 -9.47 -2.44 5.92
C GLU A 7 -8.28 -2.87 6.79
N ILE A 8 -7.28 -3.55 6.22
CA ILE A 8 -6.03 -3.87 6.93
C ILE A 8 -5.31 -2.60 7.36
N GLY A 9 -5.14 -1.64 6.45
CA GLY A 9 -4.50 -0.36 6.74
C GLY A 9 -5.23 0.41 7.85
N LYS A 10 -6.55 0.50 7.76
CA LYS A 10 -7.39 1.14 8.78
C LYS A 10 -7.24 0.44 10.13
N LYS A 11 -7.40 -0.89 10.18
CA LYS A 11 -7.26 -1.67 11.41
C LYS A 11 -5.87 -1.53 12.03
N ALA A 12 -4.82 -1.55 11.22
CA ALA A 12 -3.44 -1.38 11.67
C ALA A 12 -3.18 0.00 12.30
N LYS A 13 -3.87 1.03 11.82
CA LYS A 13 -3.86 2.37 12.41
C LYS A 13 -4.69 2.44 13.70
N ASP A 14 -5.92 1.93 13.67
CA ASP A 14 -6.85 1.94 14.80
C ASP A 14 -6.31 1.16 16.01
N GLU A 15 -5.56 0.08 15.77
CA GLU A 15 -4.88 -0.72 16.80
C GLU A 15 -3.51 -0.16 17.22
N GLY A 16 -3.07 0.97 16.65
CA GLY A 16 -1.79 1.61 17.00
C GLY A 16 -0.55 0.81 16.61
N LEU A 17 -0.68 -0.13 15.66
CA LEU A 17 0.44 -0.91 15.13
C LEU A 17 1.34 -0.06 14.22
N PHE A 18 0.73 0.90 13.51
CA PHE A 18 1.41 1.87 12.67
C PHE A 18 0.92 3.28 13.01
N ASP A 19 1.86 4.22 13.04
CA ASP A 19 1.60 5.61 13.36
C ASP A 19 1.02 6.33 12.13
N ASN A 20 1.49 5.94 10.94
CA ASN A 20 1.00 6.44 9.66
C ASN A 20 0.65 5.30 8.70
N VAL A 21 -0.44 5.48 7.97
CA VAL A 21 -0.88 4.57 6.90
C VAL A 21 -1.25 5.39 5.68
N VAL A 22 -0.72 5.01 4.52
CA VAL A 22 -0.97 5.69 3.25
C VAL A 22 -1.32 4.69 2.17
N LEU A 23 -2.32 5.05 1.38
CA LEU A 23 -2.74 4.31 0.20
C LEU A 23 -2.37 5.12 -1.03
N THR A 24 -1.69 4.49 -1.97
CA THR A 24 -1.42 5.04 -3.30
C THR A 24 -1.71 4.00 -4.36
N VAL A 25 -2.27 4.44 -5.47
CA VAL A 25 -2.57 3.58 -6.62
C VAL A 25 -1.35 3.60 -7.54
N ALA A 26 -0.79 2.44 -7.85
CA ALA A 26 0.35 2.33 -8.76
C ALA A 26 -0.08 2.53 -10.22
N SER A 27 -1.27 2.07 -10.61
CA SER A 27 -1.77 2.09 -12.00
C SER A 27 -0.91 1.27 -12.98
N PRO A 28 -1.42 0.95 -14.18
CA PRO A 28 -0.63 0.19 -15.18
C PRO A 28 0.65 0.89 -15.64
N ALA A 29 0.71 2.22 -15.54
CA ALA A 29 1.90 3.03 -15.83
C ALA A 29 2.27 3.83 -14.56
N PRO A 30 3.13 3.28 -13.69
CA PRO A 30 3.46 3.90 -12.42
C PRO A 30 4.03 5.31 -12.60
N ASN A 31 3.33 6.30 -12.07
CA ASN A 31 3.81 7.66 -12.04
C ASN A 31 4.54 7.88 -10.71
N ILE A 32 5.87 7.69 -10.74
CA ILE A 32 6.74 7.82 -9.55
C ILE A 32 6.57 9.19 -8.91
N ARG A 33 6.59 10.27 -9.70
CA ARG A 33 6.35 11.62 -9.18
C ARG A 33 5.03 11.78 -8.43
N ARG A 34 3.95 11.15 -8.91
CA ARG A 34 2.64 11.15 -8.23
C ARG A 34 2.70 10.40 -6.91
N ILE A 35 3.33 9.22 -6.87
CA ILE A 35 3.52 8.44 -5.65
C ILE A 35 4.32 9.26 -4.63
N GLN A 36 5.43 9.86 -5.05
CA GLN A 36 6.24 10.75 -4.22
C GLN A 36 5.42 11.92 -3.66
N GLY A 37 4.51 12.50 -4.45
CA GLY A 37 3.61 13.57 -3.99
C GLY A 37 2.64 13.11 -2.91
N ILE A 38 2.00 11.96 -3.09
CA ILE A 38 1.08 11.39 -2.09
C ILE A 38 1.83 11.11 -0.77
N LEU A 39 3.03 10.56 -0.87
CA LEU A 39 3.87 10.29 0.30
C LEU A 39 4.36 11.59 0.96
N SER A 40 4.72 12.62 0.18
CA SER A 40 5.14 13.90 0.75
C SER A 40 4.00 14.59 1.49
N ASP A 41 2.78 14.54 0.95
CA ASP A 41 1.59 15.14 1.56
C ASP A 41 1.27 14.48 2.90
N LEU A 42 1.37 13.14 2.98
CA LEU A 42 1.23 12.40 4.24
C LEU A 42 2.24 12.86 5.30
N LEU A 43 3.48 13.09 4.87
CA LEU A 43 4.62 13.36 5.75
C LEU A 43 4.78 14.86 6.08
N GLY A 44 3.94 15.72 5.50
CA GLY A 44 4.10 17.18 5.58
C GLY A 44 5.44 17.65 5.01
N LEU A 45 5.95 16.97 3.98
CA LEU A 45 7.22 17.28 3.34
C LEU A 45 7.00 18.20 2.13
N ALA A 46 7.66 19.37 2.14
CA ALA A 46 7.79 20.19 0.95
C ALA A 46 9.14 19.88 0.27
N PHE A 47 9.08 19.38 -0.97
CA PHE A 47 10.28 19.08 -1.73
C PHE A 47 11.06 20.34 -2.09
N LYS A 48 12.39 20.27 -1.96
CA LYS A 48 13.32 21.32 -2.43
C LYS A 48 13.80 21.03 -3.85
N GLY A 49 14.08 19.78 -4.15
CA GLY A 49 14.48 19.30 -5.46
C GLY A 49 13.32 19.22 -6.45
N THR A 50 13.66 19.36 -7.74
CA THR A 50 12.69 19.32 -8.84
C THR A 50 12.70 17.98 -9.59
N SER A 51 13.81 17.24 -9.50
CA SER A 51 13.95 15.92 -10.13
C SER A 51 13.32 14.82 -9.28
N GLU A 52 12.95 13.70 -9.92
CA GLU A 52 12.45 12.52 -9.18
C GLU A 52 13.50 11.94 -8.24
N ALA A 53 14.79 12.00 -8.61
CA ALA A 53 15.89 11.51 -7.78
C ALA A 53 16.06 12.35 -6.50
N ASP A 54 16.03 13.69 -6.62
CA ASP A 54 16.12 14.57 -5.45
C ASP A 54 14.93 14.34 -4.51
N ARG A 55 13.72 14.23 -5.07
CA ARG A 55 12.50 13.95 -4.32
C ARG A 55 12.58 12.60 -3.61
N ALA A 56 13.11 11.56 -4.27
CA ALA A 56 13.30 10.25 -3.68
C ALA A 56 14.26 10.29 -2.48
N MET A 57 15.37 11.01 -2.61
CA MET A 57 16.33 11.20 -1.52
C MET A 57 15.69 11.93 -0.33
N GLU A 58 15.02 13.05 -0.56
CA GLU A 58 14.34 13.82 0.49
C GLU A 58 13.24 13.00 1.18
N LEU A 59 12.47 12.23 0.40
CA LEU A 59 11.42 11.37 0.94
C LEU A 59 12.01 10.24 1.79
N SER A 60 13.11 9.63 1.34
CA SER A 60 13.81 8.57 2.08
C SER A 60 14.34 9.08 3.41
N GLU A 61 14.97 10.26 3.42
CA GLU A 61 15.44 10.91 4.65
C GLU A 61 14.30 11.23 5.62
N LYS A 62 13.16 11.70 5.09
CA LYS A 62 11.97 11.99 5.90
C LYS A 62 11.39 10.72 6.49
N LEU A 63 11.11 9.70 5.67
CA LEU A 63 10.58 8.41 6.09
C LEU A 63 11.46 7.71 7.14
N LYS A 64 12.79 7.82 7.03
CA LYS A 64 13.73 7.25 8.01
C LYS A 64 13.61 7.88 9.42
N LYS A 65 13.05 9.09 9.52
CA LYS A 65 12.83 9.80 10.79
C LYS A 65 11.42 9.66 11.33
N GLU A 66 10.51 9.08 10.55
CA GLU A 66 9.14 8.83 10.97
C GLU A 66 9.07 7.62 11.91
N GLY A 67 7.90 7.46 12.55
CA GLY A 67 7.58 6.25 13.29
C GLY A 67 7.32 5.06 12.36
N ARG A 68 6.44 4.15 12.79
CA ARG A 68 6.01 3.00 11.99
C ARG A 68 5.07 3.48 10.88
N VAL A 69 5.47 3.25 9.63
CA VAL A 69 4.71 3.64 8.44
C VAL A 69 4.31 2.41 7.64
N MET A 70 3.03 2.30 7.29
CA MET A 70 2.52 1.34 6.32
C MET A 70 2.20 2.06 5.00
N ILE A 71 2.83 1.63 3.92
CA ILE A 71 2.59 2.10 2.57
C ILE A 71 1.84 1.02 1.80
N ILE A 72 0.64 1.32 1.34
CA ILE A 72 -0.18 0.42 0.54
C ILE A 72 -0.09 0.86 -0.93
N LEU A 73 0.53 0.04 -1.76
CA LEU A 73 0.62 0.20 -3.22
C LEU A 73 -0.47 -0.64 -3.88
N ASP A 74 -1.58 -0.02 -4.27
CA ASP A 74 -2.73 -0.72 -4.84
C ASP A 74 -2.64 -0.86 -6.36
N ASP A 75 -3.03 -2.04 -6.86
CA ASP A 75 -3.09 -2.41 -8.29
C ASP A 75 -1.74 -2.18 -8.99
N VAL A 76 -0.70 -2.88 -8.52
CA VAL A 76 0.66 -2.89 -9.11
C VAL A 76 0.71 -3.86 -10.29
N TRP A 77 1.12 -3.36 -11.46
CA TRP A 77 1.13 -4.12 -12.72
C TRP A 77 2.49 -4.70 -13.09
N ASP A 78 3.57 -4.01 -12.75
CA ASP A 78 4.96 -4.38 -13.04
C ASP A 78 5.87 -3.97 -11.87
N LYS A 79 7.14 -4.39 -11.92
CA LYS A 79 8.15 -4.12 -10.90
C LYS A 79 8.32 -2.61 -10.66
N LEU A 80 8.37 -2.22 -9.39
CA LEU A 80 8.69 -0.86 -8.93
C LEU A 80 10.04 -0.87 -8.23
N ASP A 81 10.85 0.14 -8.49
CA ASP A 81 12.02 0.39 -7.65
C ASP A 81 11.63 1.29 -6.47
N PHE A 82 11.74 0.74 -5.26
CA PHE A 82 11.47 1.50 -4.04
C PHE A 82 12.49 2.63 -3.82
N ALA A 83 13.72 2.49 -4.32
CA ALA A 83 14.71 3.55 -4.26
C ALA A 83 14.30 4.76 -5.11
N ASP A 84 13.76 4.55 -6.31
CA ASP A 84 13.26 5.62 -7.19
C ASP A 84 12.07 6.36 -6.58
N ILE A 85 11.26 5.67 -5.77
CA ILE A 85 10.17 6.30 -5.03
C ILE A 85 10.71 7.05 -3.81
N GLY A 86 11.80 6.59 -3.20
CA GLY A 86 12.31 7.09 -1.92
C GLY A 86 11.82 6.30 -0.71
N ILE A 87 11.34 5.07 -0.90
CA ILE A 87 10.97 4.19 0.21
C ILE A 87 12.25 3.53 0.75
N PRO A 88 12.58 3.69 2.05
CA PRO A 88 13.80 3.15 2.61
C PRO A 88 13.77 1.62 2.67
N SER A 89 14.94 1.01 2.59
CA SER A 89 15.09 -0.44 2.79
C SER A 89 14.71 -0.83 4.23
N ARG A 90 14.38 -2.10 4.44
CA ARG A 90 14.09 -2.62 5.79
C ARG A 90 15.28 -2.50 6.74
N ALA A 91 16.52 -2.53 6.22
CA ALA A 91 17.72 -2.33 7.02
C ALA A 91 17.82 -0.89 7.55
N ASP A 92 17.42 0.07 6.72
CA ASP A 92 17.46 1.49 7.06
C ASP A 92 16.28 1.91 7.95
N HIS A 93 15.12 1.25 7.84
CA HIS A 93 13.95 1.57 8.64
C HIS A 93 13.06 0.34 8.91
N LYS A 94 13.24 -0.29 10.07
CA LYS A 94 12.52 -1.52 10.46
C LYS A 94 11.00 -1.34 10.61
N GLY A 95 10.55 -0.11 10.85
CA GLY A 95 9.12 0.24 11.00
C GLY A 95 8.40 0.57 9.68
N CYS A 96 9.08 0.54 8.54
CA CYS A 96 8.49 0.88 7.23
C CYS A 96 8.07 -0.42 6.56
N ARG A 97 6.79 -0.56 6.26
CA ARG A 97 6.22 -1.76 5.64
C ARG A 97 5.45 -1.39 4.40
N VAL A 98 5.74 -2.11 3.31
CA VAL A 98 4.98 -1.99 2.06
C VAL A 98 4.04 -3.18 1.96
N VAL A 99 2.77 -2.89 1.71
CA VAL A 99 1.76 -3.87 1.27
C VAL A 99 1.46 -3.53 -0.18
N LEU A 100 1.55 -4.51 -1.07
CA LEU A 100 1.10 -4.33 -2.45
C LEU A 100 -0.09 -5.20 -2.76
N THR A 101 -0.97 -4.72 -3.63
CA THR A 101 -1.98 -5.56 -4.26
C THR A 101 -1.66 -5.69 -5.74
N THR A 102 -1.81 -6.90 -6.28
CA THR A 102 -1.58 -7.16 -7.70
C THR A 102 -2.54 -8.24 -8.21
N ARG A 103 -2.79 -8.22 -9.51
CA ARG A 103 -3.50 -9.29 -10.23
C ARG A 103 -2.55 -10.35 -10.78
N ARG A 104 -1.24 -10.08 -10.80
CA ARG A 104 -0.21 -10.91 -11.41
C ARG A 104 0.71 -11.44 -10.30
N ALA A 105 0.68 -12.75 -10.06
CA ALA A 105 1.55 -13.37 -9.06
C ALA A 105 3.05 -13.07 -9.32
N GLN A 106 3.45 -13.03 -10.59
CA GLN A 106 4.82 -12.70 -11.01
C GLN A 106 5.33 -11.36 -10.43
N VAL A 107 4.46 -10.36 -10.28
CA VAL A 107 4.85 -9.06 -9.69
C VAL A 107 5.32 -9.24 -8.25
N CYS A 108 4.72 -10.17 -7.49
CA CYS A 108 5.18 -10.46 -6.13
C CYS A 108 6.60 -11.05 -6.12
N ASP A 109 6.92 -11.90 -7.09
CA ASP A 109 8.25 -12.50 -7.22
C ASP A 109 9.28 -11.45 -7.63
N ASP A 110 8.97 -10.62 -8.62
CA ASP A 110 9.84 -9.54 -9.12
C ASP A 110 10.12 -8.47 -8.05
N MET A 111 9.16 -8.27 -7.14
CA MET A 111 9.25 -7.37 -5.98
C MET A 111 9.84 -8.05 -4.73
N CYS A 112 10.22 -9.33 -4.82
CA CYS A 112 10.76 -10.11 -3.71
C CYS A 112 9.87 -10.08 -2.45
N CYS A 113 8.55 -10.21 -2.63
CA CYS A 113 7.58 -10.17 -1.54
C CYS A 113 7.89 -11.22 -0.46
N GLN A 114 8.03 -10.76 0.79
CA GLN A 114 8.32 -11.64 1.93
C GLN A 114 7.16 -12.56 2.29
N ARG A 115 5.92 -12.12 2.03
CA ARG A 115 4.69 -12.87 2.29
C ARG A 115 3.69 -12.57 1.19
N MET A 116 3.03 -13.61 0.70
CA MET A 116 1.98 -13.51 -0.30
C MET A 116 0.67 -14.03 0.27
N PHE A 117 -0.41 -13.29 0.03
CA PHE A 117 -1.76 -13.67 0.43
C PHE A 117 -2.62 -13.80 -0.82
N HIS A 118 -2.99 -15.02 -1.16
CA HIS A 118 -3.93 -15.28 -2.24
C HIS A 118 -5.34 -15.01 -1.72
N LEU A 119 -6.07 -14.13 -2.41
CA LEU A 119 -7.49 -13.95 -2.13
C LEU A 119 -8.29 -14.92 -2.98
N ASN A 120 -8.94 -15.86 -2.30
CA ASN A 120 -9.87 -16.78 -2.92
C ASN A 120 -11.20 -16.08 -3.19
N VAL A 121 -12.04 -16.73 -4.00
CA VAL A 121 -13.44 -16.35 -4.11
C VAL A 121 -14.14 -16.58 -2.77
N LEU A 122 -15.20 -15.80 -2.52
CA LEU A 122 -16.07 -16.02 -1.37
C LEU A 122 -16.75 -17.38 -1.51
N ASP A 123 -16.92 -18.09 -0.41
CA ASP A 123 -17.76 -19.29 -0.41
C ASP A 123 -19.25 -18.94 -0.57
N ASP A 124 -20.10 -19.95 -0.80
CA ASP A 124 -21.52 -19.73 -1.07
C ASP A 124 -22.24 -19.01 0.08
N ASN A 125 -21.85 -19.26 1.32
CA ASN A 125 -22.46 -18.62 2.49
C ASN A 125 -22.01 -17.15 2.59
N GLU A 126 -20.71 -16.90 2.42
CA GLU A 126 -20.14 -15.55 2.39
C GLU A 126 -20.71 -14.72 1.23
N ALA A 127 -20.84 -15.32 0.05
CA ALA A 127 -21.39 -14.70 -1.15
C ALA A 127 -22.88 -14.38 -0.96
N LEU A 128 -23.67 -15.33 -0.45
CA LEU A 128 -25.11 -15.11 -0.16
C LEU A 128 -25.32 -14.05 0.91
N TYR A 129 -24.52 -14.07 1.97
CA TYR A 129 -24.54 -13.05 3.01
C TYR A 129 -24.22 -11.67 2.42
N LEU A 130 -23.15 -11.56 1.63
CA LEU A 130 -22.74 -10.30 1.01
C LEU A 130 -23.82 -9.77 0.06
N PHE A 131 -24.40 -10.65 -0.76
CA PHE A 131 -25.50 -10.31 -1.67
C PHE A 131 -26.70 -9.77 -0.89
N SER A 132 -27.14 -10.50 0.12
CA SER A 132 -28.33 -10.17 0.90
C SER A 132 -28.18 -8.84 1.65
N LYS A 133 -26.99 -8.60 2.22
CA LYS A 133 -26.63 -7.33 2.87
C LYS A 133 -26.77 -6.13 1.91
N HIS A 134 -26.38 -6.27 0.65
CA HIS A 134 -26.46 -5.18 -0.34
C HIS A 134 -27.85 -5.05 -0.97
N ALA A 135 -28.54 -6.18 -1.19
CA ALA A 135 -29.90 -6.22 -1.71
C ALA A 135 -30.97 -5.83 -0.67
N ARG A 136 -30.59 -5.65 0.61
CA ARG A 136 -31.48 -5.42 1.76
C ARG A 136 -32.51 -6.54 1.94
N ILE A 137 -32.13 -7.76 1.60
CA ILE A 137 -32.94 -8.95 1.78
C ILE A 137 -32.53 -9.57 3.12
N SER A 138 -33.48 -9.85 4.00
CA SER A 138 -33.22 -10.63 5.22
C SER A 138 -33.16 -12.11 4.85
N VAL A 139 -31.99 -12.73 5.03
CA VAL A 139 -31.86 -14.19 4.99
C VAL A 139 -32.33 -14.71 6.34
N CYS A 140 -33.48 -15.35 6.39
CA CYS A 140 -33.91 -16.08 7.58
C CYS A 140 -33.07 -17.36 7.66
N GLY A 141 -32.34 -17.53 8.76
CA GLY A 141 -31.62 -18.77 9.08
C GLY A 141 -32.52 -19.82 9.69
#